data_AF-A0A0B8T237-F1
#
_entry.id   AF-A0A0B8T237-F1
#
_cell.length_a   1.000
_cell.length_b   1.000
_cell.length_c   1.000
_cell.angle_alpha   90.00
_cell.angle_beta   90.00
_cell.angle_gamma   90.00
#
_symmetry.space_group_name_H-M   'P 1'
#
loop_
_entity.id
_entity.type
_entity.pdbx_description
1 polymer ?
#
loop_
_entity_poly.entity_id
_entity_poly.type
_entity_poly.pdbx_seq_one_letter_code
_entity_poly.pdbx_strand_id
1 'polypeptide(L)' 'MKNKKLGDYSLDELRAKRKQTKMILAVSGGILAIAIPALCYAAYSTNNIGLFVIGCGSLATCSSILIYLSQIDKEIKMRV' A
#
# COMPACT_ATOMS: atom_id res chain seq x y z
N MET A 1 -11.87 17.12 4.25
CA MET A 1 -10.40 17.28 4.23
C MET A 1 -10.00 17.81 2.86
N LYS A 2 -9.32 18.96 2.76
CA LYS A 2 -8.83 19.47 1.47
C LYS A 2 -7.78 18.48 0.94
N ASN A 3 -8.09 17.81 -0.17
CA ASN A 3 -7.17 16.93 -0.88
C ASN A 3 -6.12 17.80 -1.58
N LYS A 4 -5.10 18.27 -0.83
CA LYS A 4 -3.96 18.99 -1.41
C LYS A 4 -3.34 18.12 -2.50
N LYS A 5 -3.13 18.67 -3.70
CA LYS A 5 -2.42 17.93 -4.74
C LYS A 5 -0.96 17.74 -4.30
N LEU A 6 -0.28 16.70 -4.80
CA LEU A 6 1.16 16.51 -4.54
C LEU A 6 1.97 17.78 -4.87
N GLY A 7 1.52 18.52 -5.89
CA GLY A 7 1.90 19.89 -6.24
C GLY A 7 2.00 20.89 -5.09
N ASP A 8 1.06 20.88 -4.15
CA ASP A 8 0.89 21.89 -3.09
C ASP A 8 1.75 21.64 -1.83
N TYR A 9 2.50 20.54 -1.80
CA TYR A 9 3.36 20.20 -0.68
C TYR A 9 4.77 20.76 -0.89
N SER A 10 5.42 21.18 0.21
CA SER A 10 6.85 21.53 0.19
C SER A 10 7.73 20.27 0.10
N LEU A 11 8.97 20.39 -0.39
CA LEU A 11 9.90 19.26 -0.54
C LEU A 11 10.09 18.45 0.76
N ASP A 12 10.16 19.12 1.91
CA ASP A 12 10.23 18.47 3.23
C ASP A 12 8.96 17.70 3.56
N GLU A 13 7.78 18.24 3.23
CA GLU A 13 6.49 17.56 3.43
C GLU A 13 6.36 16.34 2.51
N LEU A 14 6.82 16.41 1.26
CA LEU A 14 6.86 15.25 0.35
C LEU A 14 7.79 14.17 0.89
N ARG A 15 8.97 14.52 1.42
CA ARG A 15 9.90 13.56 2.03
C ARG A 15 9.32 12.90 3.26
N ALA A 16 8.64 13.67 4.13
CA ALA A 16 7.94 13.14 5.29
C ALA A 16 6.81 12.18 4.88
N LYS A 17 5.98 12.56 3.90
CA LYS A 17 4.93 11.68 3.35
C LYS A 17 5.49 10.42 2.69
N ARG A 18 6.61 10.50 1.98
CA ARG A 18 7.29 9.33 1.41
C ARG A 18 7.68 8.33 2.49
N LYS A 19 8.30 8.81 3.58
CA LYS A 19 8.71 7.98 4.72
C LYS A 19 7.50 7.34 5.40
N GLN A 20 6.44 8.12 5.64
CA GLN A 20 5.19 7.63 6.22
C GLN A 20 4.54 6.56 5.33
N THR A 21 4.45 6.79 4.02
CA THR A 21 3.86 5.86 3.06
C THR A 21 4.66 4.55 2.98
N LYS A 22 6.01 4.62 3.01
CA LYS A 22 6.87 3.43 3.11
C LYS A 22 6.64 2.64 4.40
N MET A 23 6.45 3.33 5.52
CA MET A 23 6.16 2.68 6.80
C MET A 23 4.81 1.97 6.77
N ILE A 24 3.77 2.62 6.24
CA ILE A 24 2.44 2.01 6.06
C ILE A 24 2.55 0.77 5.18
N LEU A 25 3.28 0.85 4.06
CA LEU A 25 3.49 -0.28 3.16
C LEU A 25 4.23 -1.45 3.84
N ALA A 26 5.26 -1.16 4.65
CA ALA A 26 6.00 -2.18 5.39
C ALA A 26 5.12 -2.89 6.42
N VAL A 27 4.31 -2.13 7.16
CA VAL A 27 3.37 -2.68 8.16
C VAL A 27 2.28 -3.50 7.46
N SER A 28 1.65 -2.96 6.41
CA SER A 28 0.60 -3.67 5.67
C SER A 28 1.13 -4.93 5.01
N GLY A 29 2.33 -4.86 4.41
CA GLY A 29 3.02 -6.01 3.83
C GLY A 29 3.33 -7.09 4.86
N GLY A 30 3.78 -6.72 6.06
CA GLY A 30 4.04 -7.66 7.15
C GLY A 30 2.77 -8.37 7.63
N ILE A 31 1.67 -7.63 7.81
CA ILE A 31 0.37 -8.22 8.18
C ILE A 31 -0.11 -9.18 7.08
N LEU A 32 0.01 -8.78 5.80
CA LEU A 32 -0.37 -9.60 4.66
C LEU A 32 0.45 -10.90 4.56
N ALA A 33 1.75 -10.85 4.84
CA ALA A 33 2.61 -12.03 4.82
C ALA A 33 2.18 -13.10 5.84
N ILE A 34 1.59 -12.69 6.96
CA ILE A 34 1.06 -13.62 7.99
C ILE A 34 -0.39 -14.02 7.67
N ALA A 35 -1.19 -13.09 7.18
CA ALA A 35 -2.60 -13.32 6.89
C ALA A 35 -2.83 -14.24 5.69
N ILE A 36 -2.01 -14.15 4.63
CA ILE A 36 -2.17 -14.96 3.41
C ILE A 36 -2.05 -16.47 3.71
N PRO A 37 -1.04 -16.98 4.43
CA PRO A 37 -0.98 -18.39 4.82
C PRO A 37 -2.20 -18.86 5.61
N ALA A 38 -2.68 -18.04 6.56
CA ALA A 38 -3.87 -18.35 7.36
C ALA A 38 -5.13 -18.41 6.49
N LEU A 39 -5.29 -17.48 5.55
CA LEU A 39 -6.39 -17.46 4.58
C LEU A 39 -6.31 -18.66 3.62
N CYS A 40 -5.13 -19.05 3.15
CA CYS A 40 -4.95 -20.23 2.32
C CYS A 40 -5.33 -21.52 3.06
N TYR A 41 -4.91 -21.67 4.32
CA TYR A 41 -5.30 -22.81 5.16
C TYR A 41 -6.81 -22.85 5.39
N ALA A 42 -7.41 -21.71 5.74
CA ALA A 42 -8.85 -21.60 5.93
C ALA A 42 -9.63 -21.89 4.64
N ALA A 43 -9.17 -21.40 3.48
CA ALA A 43 -9.80 -21.64 2.18
C ALA A 43 -9.79 -23.13 1.81
N TYR A 44 -8.66 -23.81 2.04
CA TYR A 44 -8.56 -25.26 1.82
C TYR A 44 -9.48 -26.03 2.77
N SER A 45 -9.48 -25.68 4.06
CA SER A 45 -10.30 -26.39 5.06
C SER A 45 -11.80 -26.16 4.87
N THR A 46 -12.22 -25.01 4.35
CA THR A 46 -13.64 -24.66 4.19
C THR A 46 -14.16 -24.80 2.76
N ASN A 47 -13.31 -25.19 1.80
CA ASN A 47 -13.61 -25.19 0.36
C ASN A 47 -14.17 -23.85 -0.16
N ASN A 48 -13.85 -22.74 0.51
CA ASN A 48 -14.43 -21.44 0.19
C ASN A 48 -13.46 -20.59 -0.64
N ILE A 49 -13.73 -20.51 -1.94
CA ILE A 49 -12.96 -19.73 -2.92
C ILE A 49 -13.03 -18.21 -2.64
N GLY A 50 -14.05 -17.75 -1.91
CA GLY A 50 -14.19 -16.33 -1.54
C GLY A 50 -13.03 -15.80 -0.69
N LEU A 51 -12.41 -16.63 0.15
CA LEU A 51 -11.23 -16.27 0.93
C LEU A 51 -10.02 -15.95 0.04
N PHE A 52 -9.91 -16.64 -1.11
CA PHE A 52 -8.86 -16.38 -2.10
C PHE A 52 -9.08 -15.03 -2.80
N VAL A 53 -10.33 -14.71 -3.14
CA VAL A 53 -10.70 -13.41 -3.75
C VAL A 53 -10.37 -12.25 -2.82
N ILE A 54 -10.63 -12.38 -1.52
CA ILE A 54 -10.27 -11.38 -0.50
C ILE A 54 -8.74 -11.20 -0.46
N GLY A 55 -7.98 -12.30 -0.53
CA GLY A 55 -6.53 -12.27 -0.66
C GLY A 55 -6.07 -11.47 -1.89
N CYS A 56 -6.62 -11.74 -3.08
CA CYS A 56 -6.29 -10.97 -4.28
C CYS A 56 -6.67 -9.48 -4.18
N GLY A 57 -7.83 -9.16 -3.61
CA GLY A 57 -8.26 -7.76 -3.42
C GLY A 57 -7.32 -6.96 -2.51
N SER A 58 -6.77 -7.63 -1.48
CA SER A 58 -5.79 -6.99 -0.59
C SER A 58 -4.47 -6.63 -1.29
N LEU A 59 -4.04 -7.43 -2.28
CA LEU A 59 -2.88 -7.12 -3.11
C LEU A 59 -3.10 -5.89 -4.01
N ALA A 60 -4.33 -5.66 -4.49
CA ALA A 60 -4.68 -4.47 -5.27
C ALA A 60 -4.60 -3.17 -4.44
N THR A 61 -4.81 -3.27 -3.13
CA THR A 61 -4.60 -2.13 -2.22
C THR A 61 -3.12 -1.80 -2.09
N CYS A 62 -2.26 -2.82 -1.96
CA CYS A 62 -0.80 -2.63 -1.94
C CYS A 62 -0.27 -2.01 -3.25
N SER A 63 -0.79 -2.42 -4.40
CA SER A 63 -0.38 -1.82 -5.69
C SER A 63 -0.75 -0.34 -5.78
N SER A 64 -1.93 0.04 -5.28
CA SER A 64 -2.36 1.44 -5.23
C SER A 64 -1.44 2.31 -4.36
N ILE A 65 -0.99 1.78 -3.22
CA ILE A 65 -0.02 2.46 -2.33
C ILE A 65 1.35 2.60 -3.00
N LEU A 66 1.80 1.58 -3.73
CA LEU A 66 3.05 1.63 -4.50
C LEU A 66 3.00 2.67 -5.63
N ILE A 67 1.88 2.76 -6.35
CA ILE A 67 1.68 3.78 -7.39
C ILE A 67 1.76 5.18 -6.77
N TYR A 68 1.07 5.39 -5.65
CA TYR A 68 1.10 6.67 -4.94
C TYR A 68 2.51 7.02 -4.44
N LEU A 69 3.25 6.04 -3.92
CA LEU A 69 4.65 6.24 -3.52
C LEU A 69 5.53 6.62 -4.72
N SER A 70 5.32 5.99 -5.88
CA SER A 70 6.03 6.32 -7.13
C SER A 70 5.72 7.75 -7.60
N GLN A 71 4.48 8.22 -7.45
CA GLN A 71 4.12 9.60 -7.76
C GLN A 71 4.82 10.59 -6.84
N ILE A 72 4.91 10.31 -5.53
CA ILE A 72 5.68 11.13 -4.59
C ILE A 72 7.17 11.16 -4.98
N ASP A 73 7.76 10.01 -5.32
CA ASP A 73 9.17 9.92 -5.74
C ASP A 73 9.43 10.72 -7.01
N LYS A 74 8.54 10.66 -8.01
CA LYS A 74 8.63 11.44 -9.25
C LYS A 74 8.55 12.95 -8.97
N GLU A 75 7.61 13.38 -8.13
CA GLU A 75 7.47 14.78 -7.72
C GLU A 75 8.71 15.29 -6.97
N ILE A 76 9.29 14.51 -6.05
CA ILE A 76 10.55 14.87 -5.39
C ILE A 76 11.67 14.99 -6.42
N LYS A 77 11.80 14.03 -7.35
CA LYS A 77 12.86 14.03 -8.36
C LYS A 77 12.73 15.18 -9.37
N MET A 78 11.52 15.65 -9.67
CA MET A 78 11.33 16.80 -10.56
C MET A 78 11.71 18.14 -9.89
N ARG A 79 11.73 18.19 -8.56
CA ARG A 79 11.99 19.42 -7.78
C ARG A 79 13.40 19.51 -7.19
N VAL A 80 14.19 18.44 -7.31
CA VAL A 80 15.60 18.34 -6.88
C VAL A 80 16.48 18.41 -8.11
#